data_AF-A0AA43EGN0-F1
#
_entry.id   AF-A0AA43EGN0-F1
#
_cell.length_a   1.000
_cell.length_b   1.000
_cell.length_c   1.000
_cell.angle_alpha   90.00
_cell.angle_beta   90.00
_cell.angle_gamma   90.00
#
_symmetry.space_group_name_H-M   'P 1'
#
loop_
_entity.id
_entity.type
_entity.pdbx_description
1 polymer ?
#
loop_
_entity_poly.entity_id
_entity_poly.type
_entity_poly.pdbx_seq_one_letter_code
_entity_poly.pdbx_strand_id
1 'polypeptide(L)'
;MKWWKRRDWILVLVGVGLLVMTHDAPAETAPKPSFLEGDAKLACECLLCLSAGSQAPKECQSALMKYYMIQGTSPFQTLVKRRNFLQLCPKK
;
A
#
# COMPACT_ATOMS: atom_id res chain seq x y z
N MET A 1 27.40 30.02 -34.40
CA MET A 1 26.32 29.03 -34.46
C MET A 1 26.03 28.52 -33.07
N LYS A 2 24.74 28.53 -32.67
CA LYS A 2 24.07 27.68 -31.66
C LYS A 2 24.73 27.67 -30.26
N TRP A 3 24.02 27.87 -29.16
CA TRP A 3 23.27 26.78 -28.53
C TRP A 3 22.32 27.26 -27.43
N TRP A 4 22.36 28.55 -27.04
CA TRP A 4 21.73 28.99 -25.80
C TRP A 4 20.21 29.18 -25.93
N LYS A 5 19.73 29.71 -27.05
CA LYS A 5 18.32 30.11 -27.23
C LYS A 5 17.33 28.94 -27.41
N ARG A 6 17.82 27.72 -27.68
CA ARG A 6 16.99 26.50 -27.68
C ARG A 6 16.84 25.90 -26.27
N ARG A 7 17.75 26.20 -25.36
CA ARG A 7 17.76 25.65 -23.99
C ARG A 7 16.75 26.36 -23.09
N ASP A 8 16.57 27.67 -23.29
CA ASP A 8 15.53 28.45 -22.58
C ASP A 8 14.11 28.03 -22.94
N TRP A 9 13.81 27.78 -24.22
CA TRP A 9 12.46 27.35 -24.62
C TRP A 9 12.13 25.93 -24.16
N ILE A 10 13.12 25.06 -24.04
CA ILE A 10 12.95 23.71 -23.47
C ILE A 10 12.62 23.81 -21.97
N LEU A 11 13.27 24.71 -21.22
CA LEU A 11 12.99 24.89 -19.79
C LEU A 11 11.59 25.48 -19.55
N VAL A 12 11.12 26.39 -20.41
CA VAL A 12 9.75 26.95 -20.32
C VAL A 12 8.68 25.91 -20.70
N LEU A 13 8.92 25.08 -21.72
CA LEU A 13 7.99 24.00 -22.11
C LEU A 13 7.94 22.84 -21.11
N VAL A 14 9.05 22.52 -20.43
CA VAL A 14 9.07 21.51 -19.36
C VAL A 14 8.51 22.06 -18.04
N GLY A 15 8.71 23.35 -17.74
CA GLY A 15 8.25 23.97 -16.51
C GLY A 15 6.73 24.20 -16.41
N VAL A 16 6.04 24.45 -17.53
CA VAL A 16 4.57 24.65 -17.55
C VAL A 16 3.80 23.33 -17.76
N GLY A 17 4.46 22.27 -18.26
CA GLY A 17 3.86 20.94 -18.44
C GLY A 17 3.81 20.07 -17.19
N LEU A 18 4.51 20.42 -16.11
CA LEU A 18 4.62 19.60 -14.89
C LEU A 18 3.65 20.03 -13.77
N LEU A 19 2.40 20.38 -14.12
CA LEU A 19 1.34 20.56 -13.11
C LEU A 19 0.08 19.72 -13.32
N VAL A 20 -0.04 18.95 -14.41
CA VAL A 20 -1.06 17.89 -14.55
C VAL A 20 -0.43 16.84 -15.46
N MET A 21 0.02 15.69 -14.99
CA MET A 21 -0.84 14.57 -14.64
C MET A 21 -0.34 13.91 -13.36
N THR A 22 -1.04 14.15 -12.25
CA THR A 22 -1.24 13.12 -11.24
C THR A 22 -1.76 11.89 -11.98
N HIS A 23 -0.90 10.89 -12.17
CA HIS A 23 -1.34 9.60 -12.65
C HIS A 23 -2.21 9.04 -11.54
N ASP A 24 -3.51 9.07 -11.83
CA ASP A 24 -4.58 8.25 -11.30
C ASP A 24 -3.98 7.06 -10.55
N ALA A 25 -3.93 7.18 -9.21
CA ALA A 25 -3.86 5.99 -8.40
C ALA A 25 -5.07 5.18 -8.87
N PRO A 26 -4.90 3.96 -9.41
CA PRO A 26 -6.05 3.15 -9.71
C PRO A 26 -6.84 3.11 -8.41
N ALA A 27 -8.02 3.72 -8.42
CA ALA A 27 -9.05 3.42 -7.47
C ALA A 27 -9.29 1.93 -7.71
N GLU A 28 -8.52 1.10 -7.00
CA GLU A 28 -8.76 -0.33 -6.89
C GLU A 28 -10.23 -0.40 -6.59
N THR A 29 -10.95 -0.96 -7.56
CA THR A 29 -12.39 -1.09 -7.51
C THR A 29 -12.62 -1.91 -6.26
N ALA A 30 -12.95 -1.24 -5.15
CA ALA A 30 -12.96 -1.81 -3.81
C ALA A 30 -13.69 -3.13 -3.95
N PRO A 31 -12.99 -4.28 -3.83
CA PRO A 31 -13.59 -5.56 -4.15
C PRO A 31 -14.84 -5.65 -3.29
N LYS A 32 -15.99 -5.71 -3.97
CA LYS A 32 -17.32 -5.81 -3.37
C LYS A 32 -17.19 -6.68 -2.11
N PRO A 33 -17.54 -6.18 -0.91
CA PRO A 33 -17.26 -6.85 0.35
C PRO A 33 -17.93 -8.21 0.29
N SER A 34 -17.13 -9.21 -0.09
CA SER A 34 -17.53 -10.60 -0.14
C SER A 34 -17.41 -11.02 1.31
N PHE A 35 -18.37 -10.54 2.13
CA PHE A 35 -18.53 -10.77 3.55
C PHE A 35 -17.28 -11.40 4.18
N LEU A 36 -16.22 -10.58 4.30
CA LEU A 36 -14.98 -11.04 4.92
C LEU A 36 -15.32 -11.16 6.39
N GLU A 37 -15.75 -12.35 6.82
CA GLU A 37 -15.98 -12.63 8.22
C GLU A 37 -14.67 -13.03 8.90
N GLY A 38 -14.53 -12.58 10.15
CA GLY A 38 -13.44 -12.99 11.02
C GLY A 38 -12.05 -12.62 10.52
N ASP A 39 -11.15 -13.60 10.49
CA ASP A 39 -9.71 -13.39 10.27
C ASP A 39 -9.34 -12.94 8.85
N ALA A 40 -10.18 -13.19 7.84
CA ALA A 40 -9.92 -12.74 6.48
C ALA A 40 -10.04 -11.21 6.33
N LYS A 41 -10.99 -10.58 7.05
CA LYS A 41 -11.13 -9.12 7.12
C LYS A 41 -9.91 -8.50 7.80
N LEU A 42 -9.55 -9.04 8.95
CA LEU A 42 -8.39 -8.57 9.72
C LEU A 42 -7.09 -8.76 8.95
N ALA A 43 -6.96 -9.81 8.15
CA ALA A 43 -5.79 -10.01 7.29
C ALA A 43 -5.65 -8.92 6.23
N CYS A 44 -6.73 -8.58 5.51
CA CYS A 44 -6.70 -7.51 4.51
C CYS A 44 -6.50 -6.13 5.13
N GLU A 45 -7.18 -5.85 6.26
CA GLU A 45 -6.97 -4.61 7.01
C GLU A 45 -5.51 -4.53 7.48
N CYS A 46 -4.96 -5.59 8.06
CA CYS A 46 -3.56 -5.62 8.47
C CYS A 46 -2.61 -5.35 7.30
N LEU A 47 -2.87 -5.91 6.11
CA LEU A 47 -2.04 -5.67 4.93
C LEU A 47 -2.03 -4.18 4.55
N LEU A 48 -3.20 -3.55 4.46
CA LEU A 48 -3.33 -2.11 4.20
C LEU A 48 -2.65 -1.26 5.28
N CYS A 49 -2.81 -1.62 6.55
CA CYS A 49 -2.22 -0.91 7.67
C CYS A 49 -0.68 -1.01 7.68
N LEU A 50 -0.12 -2.17 7.33
CA LEU A 50 1.33 -2.34 7.17
C LEU A 50 1.87 -1.48 6.03
N SER A 51 1.11 -1.33 4.94
CA SER A 51 1.45 -0.44 3.81
C SER A 51 1.35 1.04 4.17
N ALA A 52 0.44 1.44 5.05
CA ALA A 52 0.27 2.83 5.50
C ALA A 52 1.38 3.32 6.45
N GLY A 53 2.12 2.41 7.09
CA GLY A 53 3.23 2.74 7.97
C GLY A 53 2.81 3.60 9.18
N SER A 54 3.53 4.70 9.43
CA SER A 54 3.26 5.62 10.55
C SER A 54 1.95 6.40 10.43
N GLN A 55 1.36 6.43 9.23
CA GLN A 55 0.10 7.13 8.97
C GLN A 55 -1.13 6.25 9.24
N ALA A 56 -0.93 5.03 9.75
CA ALA A 56 -1.99 4.07 9.96
C ALA A 56 -3.05 4.62 10.96
N PRO A 57 -4.35 4.58 10.62
CA PRO A 57 -5.42 5.01 11.50
C PRO A 57 -5.57 4.10 12.72
N LYS A 58 -6.18 4.60 13.80
CA LYS A 58 -6.40 3.83 15.05
C LYS A 58 -7.20 2.55 14.85
N GLU A 59 -8.07 2.52 13.83
CA GLU A 59 -8.85 1.34 13.44
C GLU A 59 -7.97 0.14 13.04
N CYS A 60 -6.71 0.39 12.63
CA CYS A 60 -5.74 -0.65 12.32
C CYS A 60 -5.26 -1.44 13.54
N GLN A 61 -5.49 -0.95 14.77
CA GLN A 61 -4.87 -1.50 15.97
C GLN A 61 -5.33 -2.94 16.24
N SER A 62 -6.59 -3.27 15.97
CA SER A 62 -7.13 -4.63 16.16
C SER A 62 -6.45 -5.65 15.23
N ALA A 63 -6.32 -5.31 13.94
CA ALA A 63 -5.69 -6.12 12.92
C ALA A 63 -4.17 -6.28 13.16
N LEU A 64 -3.49 -5.18 13.49
CA LEU A 64 -2.06 -5.19 13.81
C LEU A 64 -1.78 -5.97 15.11
N MET A 65 -2.59 -5.82 16.15
CA MET A 65 -2.45 -6.62 17.37
C MET A 65 -2.49 -8.11 17.06
N LYS A 66 -3.49 -8.55 16.27
CA LYS A 66 -3.60 -9.95 15.85
C LYS A 66 -2.32 -10.41 15.14
N TYR A 67 -1.81 -9.63 14.19
CA TYR A 67 -0.58 -9.93 13.44
C TYR A 67 0.66 -10.04 14.33
N TYR A 68 0.82 -9.14 15.30
CA TYR A 68 1.98 -9.15 16.20
C TYR A 68 1.88 -10.23 17.29
N MET A 69 0.66 -10.62 17.69
CA MET A 69 0.43 -11.73 18.60
C MET A 69 0.71 -13.10 17.97
N ILE A 70 0.76 -13.19 16.64
CA ILE A 70 1.24 -14.41 15.98
C ILE A 70 2.73 -14.57 16.28
N GLN A 71 3.03 -15.56 17.11
CA GLN A 71 4.37 -15.93 17.53
C GLN A 71 4.59 -17.43 17.25
N GLY A 72 5.76 -17.77 16.74
CA GLY A 72 6.24 -19.13 16.57
C GLY A 72 7.36 -19.45 17.56
N THR A 73 7.71 -20.72 17.67
CA THR A 73 8.84 -21.18 18.50
C THR A 73 10.18 -20.64 18.00
N SER A 74 10.26 -20.29 16.71
CA SER A 74 11.45 -19.71 16.08
C SER A 74 11.07 -18.47 15.24
N PRO A 75 11.99 -17.53 15.01
CA PRO A 75 11.71 -16.31 14.24
C PRO A 75 11.28 -16.63 12.81
N PHE A 76 11.90 -17.63 12.18
CA PHE A 76 11.48 -18.13 10.87
C PHE A 76 10.05 -18.65 10.89
N GLN A 77 9.67 -19.42 11.91
CA GLN A 77 8.31 -19.93 12.05
C GLN A 77 7.31 -18.78 12.26
N THR A 78 7.66 -17.75 13.03
CA THR A 78 6.85 -16.54 13.19
C THR A 78 6.60 -15.85 11.86
N LEU A 79 7.64 -15.66 11.04
CA LEU A 79 7.51 -15.03 9.71
C LEU A 79 6.61 -15.84 8.78
N VAL A 80 6.72 -17.18 8.79
CA VAL A 80 5.85 -18.05 8.00
C VAL A 80 4.40 -17.93 8.45
N LYS A 81 4.13 -18.01 9.76
CA LYS A 81 2.77 -17.86 10.30
C LYS A 81 2.16 -16.49 9.97
N ARG A 82 2.95 -15.42 10.10
CA ARG A 82 2.55 -14.05 9.73
C ARG A 82 2.24 -13.93 8.24
N ARG A 83 3.06 -14.54 7.37
CA ARG A 83 2.78 -14.59 5.93
C ARG A 83 1.48 -15.35 5.64
N ASN A 84 1.27 -16.50 6.28
CA ASN A 84 0.05 -17.29 6.12
C ASN A 84 -1.20 -16.52 6.55
N PHE A 85 -1.12 -15.75 7.64
CA PHE A 85 -2.20 -14.85 8.05
C PHE A 85 -2.49 -13.79 6.97
N LEU A 86 -1.47 -13.13 6.44
CA LEU A 86 -1.66 -12.15 5.35
C LEU A 86 -2.20 -12.78 4.06
N GLN A 87 -1.93 -14.08 3.82
CA GLN A 87 -2.47 -14.82 2.68
C GLN A 87 -3.96 -15.15 2.81
N LEU A 88 -4.56 -15.02 4.00
CA LEU A 88 -6.02 -15.09 4.16
C LEU A 88 -6.72 -13.96 3.44
N CYS A 89 -6.02 -12.86 3.16
CA CYS A 89 -6.53 -11.81 2.30
C CYS A 89 -6.56 -12.31 0.84
N PRO A 90 -7.75 -12.49 0.23
CA PRO A 90 -7.84 -12.95 -1.15
C PRO A 90 -7.20 -11.94 -2.09
N LYS A 91 -6.21 -12.39 -2.86
CA LYS A 91 -5.66 -11.61 -3.97
C LYS A 91 -6.66 -11.69 -5.12
N LYS A 92 -7.33 -10.59 -5.41
CA LYS A 92 -8.18 -10.44 -6.59
C LYS A 92 -7.33 -10.05 -7.78
#